data_AF-A0AAU7QX41-F1
#
_entry.id   AF-A0AAU7QX41-F1
#
_cell.length_a   1.000
_cell.length_b   1.000
_cell.length_c   1.000
_cell.angle_alpha   90.00
_cell.angle_beta   90.00
_cell.angle_gamma   90.00
#
_symmetry.space_group_name_H-M   'P 1'
#
loop_
_entity.id
_entity.type
_entity.pdbx_description
1 polymer ?
#
loop_
_entity_poly.entity_id
_entity_poly.type
_entity_poly.pdbx_seq_one_letter_code
_entity_poly.pdbx_strand_id
1 'polypeptide(L)'
;MGDIQFGRNQNGAPTMTSGDARFRPFASQLVSDIQTYAPDCLELLQCIDDVMSGRSDHEEYEGNSAVMRCTPTGVSVDSLGPVPSGASYTVDEARAVILAYFDFVAPTPAEKKRHLATWERENGGPFPGRHLLRLPG
;
A
#
# COMPACT_ATOMS: atom_id res chain seq x y z
N MET A 1 0.01 3.02 16.32
CA MET A 1 0.31 3.45 14.95
C MET A 1 0.20 4.97 14.95
N GLY A 2 1.16 5.70 14.39
CA GLY A 2 1.05 7.17 14.30
C GLY A 2 -0.24 7.54 13.55
N ASP A 3 -0.94 8.59 13.98
CA ASP A 3 -2.19 9.04 13.37
C ASP A 3 -1.94 9.47 11.92
N ILE A 4 -2.08 8.53 10.97
CA ILE A 4 -2.23 8.85 9.55
C ILE A 4 -3.73 8.84 9.27
N GLN A 5 -4.22 9.94 8.72
CA GLN A 5 -5.59 10.05 8.26
C GLN A 5 -5.57 10.32 6.76
N PHE A 6 -6.29 9.49 6.02
CA PHE A 6 -6.51 9.69 4.60
C PHE A 6 -7.85 10.40 4.38
N GLY A 7 -7.87 11.31 3.42
CA GLY A 7 -9.04 12.09 3.07
C GLY A 7 -9.03 12.44 1.60
N ARG A 8 -9.98 13.29 1.20
CA ARG A 8 -10.00 13.88 -0.15
C ARG A 8 -9.83 15.38 -0.06
N ASN A 9 -9.05 15.95 -0.98
CA ASN A 9 -8.97 17.40 -1.13
C ASN A 9 -10.21 17.95 -1.85
N GLN A 10 -10.23 19.27 -2.08
CA GLN A 10 -11.36 19.96 -2.71
C GLN A 10 -11.68 19.45 -4.14
N ASN A 11 -10.71 18.84 -4.81
CA ASN A 11 -10.85 18.27 -6.15
C ASN A 11 -11.21 16.77 -6.12
N GLY A 12 -11.46 16.20 -4.94
CA GLY A 12 -11.78 14.78 -4.76
C GLY A 12 -10.56 13.85 -4.81
N ALA A 13 -9.34 14.38 -5.00
CA ALA A 13 -8.12 13.58 -5.03
C ALA A 13 -7.69 13.17 -3.62
N PRO A 14 -7.13 11.95 -3.45
CA PRO A 14 -6.57 11.50 -2.17
C PRO A 14 -5.58 12.50 -1.58
N THR A 15 -5.66 12.69 -0.27
CA THR A 15 -4.72 13.49 0.51
C THR A 15 -4.49 12.81 1.86
N MET A 16 -3.46 13.24 2.57
CA MET A 16 -3.11 12.69 3.88
C MET A 16 -2.81 13.80 4.87
N THR A 17 -3.15 13.56 6.12
CA THR A 17 -2.58 14.25 7.27
C THR A 17 -1.88 13.21 8.14
N SER A 18 -0.72 13.57 8.69
CA SER A 18 -0.01 12.68 9.59
C SER A 18 0.52 13.42 10.81
N GLY A 19 0.11 12.95 11.98
CA GLY A 19 0.66 13.39 13.27
C GLY A 19 2.09 12.90 13.50
N ASP A 20 2.53 11.87 12.78
CA ASP A 20 3.88 11.32 12.83
C ASP A 20 4.60 11.55 11.49
N ALA A 21 5.57 12.46 11.49
CA ALA A 21 6.30 12.83 10.28
C ALA A 21 7.01 11.65 9.62
N ARG A 22 7.32 10.58 10.35
CA ARG A 22 8.01 9.39 9.80
C ARG A 22 7.20 8.69 8.73
N PHE A 23 5.86 8.70 8.80
CA PHE A 23 5.00 8.03 7.84
C PHE A 23 4.64 8.87 6.61
N ARG A 24 5.08 10.14 6.57
CA ARG A 24 4.82 11.02 5.42
C ARG A 24 5.32 10.45 4.10
N PRO A 25 6.55 9.89 3.99
CA PRO A 25 7.01 9.31 2.72
C PRO A 25 6.11 8.17 2.24
N PHE A 26 5.74 7.23 3.13
CA PHE A 26 4.90 6.09 2.78
C PHE A 26 3.52 6.56 2.30
N ALA A 27 2.83 7.36 3.12
CA ALA A 27 1.48 7.73 2.77
C ALA A 27 1.43 8.79 1.64
N SER A 28 2.51 9.55 1.41
CA SER A 28 2.68 10.36 0.20
C SER A 28 2.81 9.50 -1.06
N GLN A 29 3.54 8.39 -1.02
CA GLN A 29 3.60 7.42 -2.12
C GLN A 29 2.18 6.91 -2.45
N LEU A 30 1.44 6.48 -1.43
CA LEU A 30 0.09 5.92 -1.64
C LEU A 30 -0.87 6.92 -2.31
N VAL A 31 -0.90 8.18 -1.86
CA VAL A 31 -1.80 9.17 -2.46
C VAL A 31 -1.37 9.61 -3.86
N SER A 32 -0.08 9.56 -4.20
CA SER A 32 0.47 10.03 -5.48
C SER A 32 0.55 8.93 -6.55
N ASP A 33 0.96 7.73 -6.15
CA ASP A 33 1.20 6.61 -7.07
C ASP A 33 -0.07 5.79 -7.26
N ILE A 34 -0.67 5.31 -6.17
CA ILE A 34 -1.87 4.47 -6.22
C ILE A 34 -3.11 5.31 -6.53
N GLN A 35 -3.18 6.53 -5.97
CA GLN A 35 -4.34 7.42 -6.13
C GLN A 35 -5.65 6.67 -5.83
N THR A 36 -6.50 6.45 -6.84
CA THR A 36 -7.78 5.73 -6.68
C THR A 36 -7.74 4.28 -7.18
N TYR A 37 -6.63 3.79 -7.71
CA TYR A 37 -6.51 2.42 -8.24
C TYR A 37 -6.20 1.43 -7.11
N ALA A 38 -7.21 1.10 -6.31
CA ALA A 38 -7.09 0.22 -5.14
C ALA A 38 -6.41 -1.15 -5.37
N PRO A 39 -6.43 -1.78 -6.57
CA PRO A 39 -5.68 -3.02 -6.82
C PRO A 39 -4.19 -2.92 -6.51
N ASP A 40 -3.55 -1.76 -6.68
CA ASP A 40 -2.13 -1.59 -6.37
C ASP A 40 -1.83 -1.72 -4.87
N CYS A 41 -2.81 -1.49 -4.00
CA CYS A 41 -2.64 -1.80 -2.57
C CYS A 41 -2.47 -3.31 -2.35
N LEU A 42 -3.13 -4.14 -3.15
CA LEU A 42 -3.00 -5.60 -3.08
C LEU A 42 -1.64 -6.04 -3.63
N GLU A 43 -1.15 -5.37 -4.67
CA GLU A 43 0.21 -5.58 -5.19
C GLU A 43 1.27 -5.33 -4.11
N LEU A 44 1.22 -4.17 -3.45
CA LEU A 44 2.15 -3.87 -2.34
C LEU A 44 2.08 -4.91 -1.22
N LEU A 45 0.87 -5.35 -0.85
CA LEU A 45 0.69 -6.39 0.17
C LEU A 45 1.26 -7.74 -0.28
N GLN A 46 1.15 -8.08 -1.57
CA GLN A 46 1.76 -9.28 -2.12
C GLN A 46 3.28 -9.20 -2.11
N CYS A 47 3.90 -8.09 -2.53
CA CYS A 47 5.36 -7.91 -2.45
C CYS A 47 5.88 -8.19 -1.03
N ILE A 48 5.16 -7.71 -0.01
CA ILE A 48 5.49 -7.98 1.39
C ILE A 48 5.31 -9.48 1.71
N ASP A 49 4.21 -10.10 1.30
CA ASP A 49 3.94 -11.51 1.59
C ASP A 49 4.91 -12.48 0.90
N ASP A 50 5.28 -12.21 -0.36
CA ASP A 50 6.24 -13.01 -1.12
C ASP A 50 7.60 -13.03 -0.43
N VAL A 51 8.08 -11.87 0.04
CA VAL A 51 9.33 -11.79 0.82
C VAL A 51 9.21 -12.46 2.18
N MET A 52 8.13 -12.20 2.92
CA MET A 52 7.98 -12.72 4.29
C MET A 52 7.70 -14.22 4.35
N SER A 53 7.18 -14.80 3.27
CA SER A 53 7.00 -16.25 3.12
C SER A 53 8.23 -16.95 2.53
N GLY A 54 9.27 -16.21 2.15
CA GLY A 54 10.47 -16.75 1.52
C GLY A 54 10.26 -17.20 0.07
N ARG A 55 9.18 -16.76 -0.58
CA ARG A 55 8.98 -16.97 -2.04
C ARG A 55 9.90 -16.06 -2.87
N SER A 56 10.35 -14.96 -2.28
CA SER A 56 11.30 -14.03 -2.86
C SER A 56 12.29 -13.53 -1.81
N ASP A 57 13.53 -13.26 -2.21
CA ASP A 57 14.53 -12.64 -1.34
C ASP A 57 14.36 -11.11 -1.29
N HIS A 58 13.72 -10.54 -2.31
CA HIS A 58 13.52 -9.11 -2.48
C HIS A 58 12.40 -8.82 -3.49
N GLU A 59 11.52 -7.90 -3.15
CA GLU A 59 10.50 -7.39 -4.08
C GLU A 59 10.54 -5.86 -4.12
N GLU A 60 10.19 -5.30 -5.27
CA GLU A 60 10.16 -3.86 -5.52
C GLU A 60 8.87 -3.49 -6.24
N TYR A 61 8.23 -2.41 -5.78
CA TYR A 61 7.15 -1.75 -6.49
C TYR A 61 7.59 -0.31 -6.78
N GLU A 62 7.81 -0.01 -8.06
CA GLU A 62 8.14 1.33 -8.55
C GLU A 62 6.86 2.03 -9.04
N GLY A 63 6.46 3.07 -8.33
CA GLY A 63 5.40 3.98 -8.75
C GLY A 63 5.95 5.18 -9.53
N ASN A 64 5.12 6.20 -9.73
CA ASN A 64 5.53 7.40 -10.48
C ASN A 64 6.40 8.37 -9.66
N SER A 65 6.30 8.31 -8.32
CA SER A 65 6.90 9.29 -7.41
C SER A 65 7.79 8.65 -6.34
N ALA A 66 7.66 7.36 -6.11
CA ALA A 66 8.48 6.63 -5.14
C ALA A 66 8.58 5.13 -5.49
N VAL A 67 9.56 4.50 -4.85
CA VAL A 67 9.78 3.06 -4.90
C VAL A 67 9.58 2.49 -3.50
N MET A 68 8.76 1.44 -3.39
CA MET A 68 8.69 0.59 -2.20
C MET A 68 9.56 -0.65 -2.40
N ARG A 69 10.41 -0.95 -1.42
CA ARG A 69 11.26 -2.15 -1.40
C ARG A 69 10.94 -3.01 -0.21
N CYS A 70 10.72 -4.30 -0.46
CA CYS A 70 10.55 -5.33 0.56
C CYS A 70 11.82 -6.17 0.68
N THR A 71 12.25 -6.39 1.91
CA THR A 71 13.31 -7.32 2.26
C THR A 71 12.91 -8.12 3.50
N PRO A 72 13.58 -9.25 3.81
CA PRO A 72 13.31 -9.98 5.04
C PRO A 72 13.50 -9.16 6.33
N THR A 73 14.20 -8.01 6.23
CA THR A 73 14.46 -7.11 7.36
C THR A 73 13.42 -6.01 7.54
N GLY A 74 12.55 -5.78 6.55
CA GLY A 74 11.54 -4.72 6.59
C GLY A 74 11.22 -4.12 5.22
N VAL A 75 10.52 -2.99 5.25
CA VAL A 75 10.08 -2.26 4.06
C VAL A 75 10.71 -0.88 4.05
N SER A 76 11.25 -0.44 2.91
CA SER A 76 11.62 0.96 2.69
C SER A 76 10.77 1.61 1.62
N VAL A 77 10.58 2.92 1.74
CA VAL A 77 9.97 3.76 0.71
C VAL A 77 10.93 4.90 0.42
N ASP A 78 11.35 5.01 -0.83
CA ASP A 78 12.30 6.01 -1.31
C ASP A 78 11.66 6.86 -2.42
N SER A 79 11.76 8.19 -2.31
CA SER A 79 11.24 9.11 -3.33
C SER A 79 12.12 9.12 -4.57
N LEU A 80 11.48 9.12 -5.74
CA LEU A 80 12.09 9.34 -7.05
C LEU A 80 12.19 10.83 -7.43
N GLY A 81 11.76 11.72 -6.53
CA GLY A 81 11.82 13.16 -6.74
C GLY A 81 13.25 13.74 -6.71
N PRO A 82 13.40 15.02 -7.08
CA PRO A 82 14.71 15.68 -7.16
C PRO A 82 15.38 15.85 -5.80
N VAL A 83 14.63 15.72 -4.70
CA VAL A 83 15.16 15.73 -3.34
C VAL A 83 15.03 14.32 -2.79
N PRO A 84 16.14 13.57 -2.66
CA PRO A 84 16.11 12.23 -2.10
C PRO A 84 15.55 12.26 -0.69
N SER A 85 14.52 11.46 -0.46
CA SER A 85 13.96 11.25 0.86
C SER A 85 13.42 9.83 0.94
N GLY A 86 13.61 9.17 2.07
CA GLY A 86 13.12 7.82 2.26
C GLY A 86 13.04 7.48 3.73
N ALA A 87 12.32 6.40 4.03
CA ALA A 87 12.17 5.89 5.38
C ALA A 87 11.97 4.37 5.36
N SER A 88 12.38 3.74 6.46
CA SER A 88 12.20 2.31 6.70
C SER A 88 11.14 2.06 7.76
N TYR A 89 10.42 0.96 7.57
CA TYR A 89 9.29 0.55 8.38
C TYR A 89 9.39 -0.94 8.67
N THR A 90 8.82 -1.35 9.80
CA THR A 90 8.58 -2.78 10.01
C THR A 90 7.52 -3.29 9.03
N VAL A 91 7.47 -4.60 8.82
CA VAL A 91 6.43 -5.25 8.00
C VAL A 91 5.02 -4.92 8.52
N ASP A 92 4.84 -4.94 9.84
CA ASP A 92 3.54 -4.65 10.47
C ASP A 92 3.12 -3.20 10.24
N GLU A 93 4.07 -2.27 10.33
CA GLU A 93 3.82 -0.86 10.03
C GLU A 93 3.41 -0.67 8.58
N ALA A 94 4.18 -1.23 7.64
CA ALA A 94 3.89 -1.12 6.21
C ALA A 94 2.52 -1.71 5.87
N ARG A 95 2.23 -2.93 6.32
CA ARG A 95 0.92 -3.59 6.11
C ARG A 95 -0.22 -2.76 6.67
N ALA A 96 -0.06 -2.21 7.86
CA ALA A 96 -1.11 -1.42 8.49
C ALA A 96 -1.39 -0.12 7.71
N VAL A 97 -0.37 0.56 7.19
CA VAL A 97 -0.55 1.77 6.37
C VAL A 97 -1.23 1.44 5.04
N ILE A 98 -0.80 0.37 4.36
CA ILE A 98 -1.40 -0.05 3.08
C ILE A 98 -2.87 -0.45 3.28
N LEU A 99 -3.18 -1.23 4.33
CA LEU A 99 -4.56 -1.61 4.64
C LEU A 99 -5.43 -0.41 5.01
N ALA A 100 -4.90 0.55 5.77
CA ALA A 100 -5.62 1.78 6.08
C ALA A 100 -5.93 2.60 4.82
N TYR A 101 -5.03 2.62 3.84
CA TYR A 101 -5.27 3.27 2.57
C TYR A 101 -6.27 2.51 1.70
N PHE A 102 -6.17 1.18 1.64
CA PHE A 102 -7.13 0.32 0.95
C PHE A 102 -8.55 0.50 1.50
N ASP A 103 -8.71 0.57 2.82
CA ASP A 103 -9.98 0.86 3.48
C ASP A 103 -10.51 2.27 3.16
N PHE A 104 -9.62 3.24 2.93
CA PHE A 104 -10.00 4.58 2.50
C PHE A 104 -10.49 4.62 1.03
N VAL A 105 -9.82 3.92 0.11
CA VAL A 105 -10.19 3.91 -1.31
C VAL A 105 -11.32 2.93 -1.65
N ALA A 106 -11.50 1.87 -0.85
CA ALA A 106 -12.53 0.85 -0.99
C ALA A 106 -13.25 0.63 0.37
N PRO A 107 -14.05 1.59 0.85
CA PRO A 107 -14.61 1.57 2.20
C PRO A 107 -15.67 0.49 2.41
N THR A 108 -16.36 0.05 1.36
CA THR A 108 -17.40 -0.97 1.48
C THR A 108 -16.90 -2.38 1.15
N PRO A 109 -17.48 -3.45 1.73
CA PRO A 109 -17.16 -4.82 1.35
C PRO A 109 -17.35 -5.11 -0.14
N ALA A 110 -18.35 -4.49 -0.78
CA ALA A 110 -18.61 -4.66 -2.21
C ALA A 110 -17.47 -4.08 -3.07
N GLU A 111 -16.97 -2.89 -2.72
CA GLU A 111 -15.82 -2.28 -3.40
C GLU A 111 -14.55 -3.12 -3.21
N LYS A 112 -14.27 -3.57 -1.98
CA LYS A 112 -13.13 -4.45 -1.71
C LYS A 112 -13.18 -5.73 -2.52
N LYS A 113 -14.35 -6.40 -2.59
CA LYS A 113 -14.56 -7.59 -3.44
C LYS A 113 -14.33 -7.28 -4.91
N ARG A 114 -14.80 -6.14 -5.41
CA ARG A 114 -14.58 -5.70 -6.79
C ARG A 114 -13.09 -5.51 -7.10
N HIS A 115 -12.36 -4.79 -6.24
CA HIS A 115 -10.93 -4.52 -6.47
C HIS A 115 -10.06 -5.77 -6.32
N LEU A 116 -10.41 -6.65 -5.37
CA LEU A 116 -9.81 -7.99 -5.29
C LEU A 116 -10.01 -8.76 -6.59
N ALA A 117 -11.24 -8.84 -7.10
CA ALA A 117 -11.52 -9.56 -8.35
C ALA A 117 -10.80 -8.93 -9.56
N THR A 118 -10.65 -7.61 -9.60
CA THR A 118 -9.84 -6.91 -10.61
C THR A 118 -8.39 -7.38 -10.56
N TRP A 119 -7.77 -7.30 -9.38
CA TRP A 119 -6.38 -7.70 -9.17
C TRP A 119 -6.16 -9.18 -9.52
N GLU A 120 -7.05 -10.08 -9.09
CA GLU A 120 -6.92 -11.53 -9.35
C GLU A 120 -7.04 -11.88 -10.82
N ARG A 121 -7.89 -11.16 -11.55
CA ARG A 121 -8.00 -11.31 -13.01
C ARG A 121 -6.74 -10.82 -13.72
N GLU A 122 -6.13 -9.74 -13.24
CA GLU A 122 -4.90 -9.17 -13.83
C GLU A 122 -3.67 -10.04 -13.54
N ASN A 123 -3.62 -10.65 -12.36
CA ASN A 123 -2.49 -11.48 -11.91
C ASN A 123 -2.69 -12.99 -12.17
N GLY A 124 -3.84 -13.39 -12.72
CA GLY A 124 -4.09 -14.77 -13.15
C GLY A 124 -4.26 -15.79 -12.02
N GLY A 125 -4.57 -15.35 -10.80
CA GLY A 125 -4.65 -16.24 -9.64
C GLY A 125 -5.29 -15.60 -8.40
N PRO A 126 -5.62 -16.41 -7.37
CA PRO A 126 -6.17 -15.89 -6.13
C PRO A 126 -5.13 -15.09 -5.36
N PHE A 127 -5.55 -13.97 -4.77
CA PHE A 127 -4.68 -13.16 -3.92
C PHE A 127 -4.31 -13.94 -2.64
N PRO A 128 -3.01 -14.18 -2.35
CA PRO A 128 -2.58 -14.93 -1.16
C PRO A 128 -3.04 -14.28 0.16
N GLY A 129 -3.07 -12.95 0.18
CA GLY A 129 -3.41 -12.14 1.36
C GLY A 129 -4.91 -11.96 1.65
N ARG A 130 -5.81 -12.78 1.07
CA ARG A 130 -7.28 -12.64 1.25
C ARG A 130 -7.73 -12.51 2.71
N HIS A 131 -7.04 -13.18 3.64
CA HIS A 131 -7.31 -13.14 5.07
C HIS A 131 -7.11 -11.74 5.70
N LEU A 132 -6.31 -10.87 5.07
CA LEU A 132 -6.05 -9.50 5.51
C LEU A 132 -7.25 -8.56 5.24
N LEU A 133 -8.07 -8.87 4.23
CA LEU A 133 -9.08 -7.94 3.69
C LEU A 133 -10.39 -7.90 4.49
N ARG A 134 -10.57 -8.78 5.49
CA ARG A 134 -11.76 -8.87 6.36
C ARG A 134 -13.08 -8.88 5.58
N LEU A 135 -13.09 -9.55 4.44
CA LEU A 135 -14.27 -9.67 3.59
C LEU A 135 -15.27 -10.65 4.22
N PRO A 136 -16.58 -10.33 4.26
CA PRO A 136 -17.60 -11.30 4.65
C PRO A 136 -17.66 -12.43 3.63
N GLY A 137 -17.91 -13.65 4.13
CA GLY A 137 -18.11 -14.86 3.33
C GLY A 137 -19.18 -14.72 2.25
#